data_AF-X0S4X8-F1
#
_entry.id   AF-X0S4X8-F1
#
_cell.length_a   1.000
_cell.length_b   1.000
_cell.length_c   1.000
_cell.angle_alpha   90.00
_cell.angle_beta   90.00
_cell.angle_gamma   90.00
#
_symmetry.space_group_name_H-M   'P 1'
#
loop_
_entity.id
_entity.type
_entity.pdbx_description
1 polymer ?
#
loop_
_entity_poly.entity_id
_entity_poly.type
_entity_poly.pdbx_seq_one_letter_code
_entity_poly.pdbx_strand_id
1 'polypeptide(L)'
;MAISIDSTTNLTIVDQAESTGGWSFSGITKTATSGASREGTNCVGGQVSNASFGYAWYTISSVNMTTAGNERVYIWANSVGAGTVAEKGWMVHIGDGTDARAYVVGGSDAPPFFVKGWFCLMLDTANLPTAYEQTDGSGAPDLTAITQFGFGLYNTVAPSGNALNVFVDVVRYGSGIIATSGATDDISLADIAADDFDSSTGKAYGIVREIQPGVYGIQGDILFGDTGGNSIDWKETDAVVIFEDRVNGSGTNTNFQFSGQHSSTGTFRVELGVVVSSGDDEAGRSGVAFVSANPDNQPVDFDFSDSDIEDVFLYGCTLTNLR
;
A
#
# COMPACT_ATOMS: atom_id res chain seq x y z
N MET A 1 20.96 10.14 10.20
CA MET A 1 19.74 9.72 10.88
C MET A 1 19.36 8.41 10.24
N ALA A 2 19.44 7.31 10.97
CA ALA A 2 19.09 6.00 10.43
C ALA A 2 17.67 5.72 10.90
N ILE A 3 16.70 6.10 10.06
CA ILE A 3 15.34 5.62 10.21
C ILE A 3 15.42 4.09 10.10
N SER A 4 15.14 3.40 11.20
CA SER A 4 14.85 1.98 11.17
C SER A 4 13.34 1.85 11.03
N ILE A 5 12.84 2.03 9.82
CA ILE A 5 11.61 1.33 9.46
C ILE A 5 12.05 -0.12 9.44
N ASP A 6 11.82 -0.85 10.54
CA ASP A 6 12.18 -2.26 10.61
C ASP A 6 11.42 -2.93 9.48
N SER A 7 12.18 -3.31 8.45
CA SER A 7 11.67 -3.95 7.26
C SER A 7 11.16 -5.38 7.54
N THR A 8 11.05 -5.78 8.81
CA THR A 8 10.01 -6.72 9.25
C THR A 8 8.63 -6.05 9.21
N THR A 9 8.31 -5.49 8.05
CA THR A 9 6.97 -5.03 7.70
C THR A 9 5.98 -6.17 7.93
N ASN A 10 4.73 -5.84 8.27
CA ASN A 10 3.62 -6.79 8.05
C ASN A 10 3.46 -7.14 6.56
N LEU A 11 4.24 -6.54 5.67
CA LEU A 11 4.39 -6.92 4.27
C LEU A 11 5.38 -8.08 4.09
N THR A 12 4.92 -9.14 3.47
CA THR A 12 5.74 -10.22 2.92
C THR A 12 5.97 -9.97 1.43
N ILE A 13 7.23 -10.05 0.99
CA ILE A 13 7.60 -9.99 -0.42
C ILE A 13 7.22 -11.32 -1.10
N VAL A 14 6.42 -11.22 -2.15
CA VAL A 14 6.12 -12.35 -3.05
C VAL A 14 7.22 -12.47 -4.10
N ASP A 15 7.49 -11.38 -4.81
CA ASP A 15 8.53 -11.29 -5.83
C ASP A 15 8.90 -9.83 -6.09
N GLN A 16 10.16 -9.58 -6.46
CA GLN A 16 10.66 -8.25 -6.80
C GLN A 16 10.67 -7.97 -8.33
N ALA A 17 10.24 -8.94 -9.14
CA ALA A 17 10.24 -8.92 -10.61
C ALA A 17 11.58 -8.54 -11.28
N GLU A 18 12.69 -8.86 -10.63
CA GLU A 18 14.03 -8.67 -11.20
C GLU A 18 14.30 -9.59 -12.41
N SER A 19 13.43 -10.58 -12.65
CA SER A 19 13.48 -11.44 -13.83
C SER A 19 12.11 -12.01 -14.20
N THR A 20 11.96 -12.47 -15.45
CA THR A 20 10.74 -13.16 -15.92
C THR A 20 10.60 -14.59 -15.39
N GLY A 21 11.58 -15.12 -14.64
CA GLY A 21 11.49 -16.45 -14.06
C GLY A 21 10.38 -16.55 -13.02
N GLY A 22 9.54 -17.59 -13.10
CA GLY A 22 8.41 -17.78 -12.17
C GLY A 22 7.13 -17.01 -12.53
N TRP A 23 7.21 -16.07 -13.47
CA TRP A 23 6.06 -15.33 -13.97
C TRP A 23 5.31 -16.10 -15.07
N SER A 24 3.99 -16.10 -14.95
CA SER A 24 3.04 -16.58 -15.96
C SER A 24 2.28 -15.42 -16.56
N PHE A 25 1.82 -15.58 -17.80
CA PHE A 25 1.25 -14.50 -18.59
C PHE A 25 0.04 -14.98 -19.40
N SER A 26 -0.99 -14.14 -19.48
CA SER A 26 -2.16 -14.33 -20.33
C SER A 26 -2.51 -13.01 -21.02
N GLY A 27 -2.84 -13.05 -22.32
CA GLY A 27 -3.10 -11.83 -23.11
C GLY A 27 -1.87 -10.94 -23.38
N ILE A 28 -0.70 -11.28 -22.80
CA ILE A 28 0.59 -10.62 -23.04
C ILE A 28 1.38 -11.44 -24.07
N THR A 29 1.78 -10.82 -25.18
CA THR A 29 2.34 -11.52 -26.35
C THR A 29 3.86 -11.54 -26.41
N LYS A 30 4.51 -10.66 -25.64
CA LYS A 30 5.97 -10.58 -25.50
C LYS A 30 6.29 -10.20 -24.08
N THR A 31 7.33 -10.80 -23.52
CA THR A 31 7.82 -10.50 -22.17
C THR A 31 9.33 -10.28 -22.19
N ALA A 32 9.81 -9.41 -21.31
CA ALA A 32 11.23 -9.19 -21.09
C ALA A 32 11.47 -8.54 -19.74
N THR A 33 12.68 -8.72 -19.21
CA THR A 33 13.19 -7.88 -18.11
C THR A 33 13.48 -6.48 -18.64
N SER A 34 13.11 -5.45 -17.87
CA SER A 34 13.25 -4.03 -18.23
C SER A 34 13.92 -3.26 -17.12
N GLY A 35 14.79 -2.30 -17.44
CA GLY A 35 15.43 -1.41 -16.46
C GLY A 35 14.55 -0.24 -16.00
N ALA A 36 13.31 -0.16 -16.46
CA ALA A 36 12.33 0.73 -15.86
C ALA A 36 11.82 0.04 -14.59
N SER A 37 12.37 0.35 -13.42
CA SER A 37 11.95 -0.23 -12.13
C SER A 37 11.38 0.83 -11.19
N ARG A 38 10.63 0.39 -10.18
CA ARG A 38 10.19 1.20 -9.04
C ARG A 38 11.11 0.98 -7.84
N GLU A 39 11.61 -0.25 -7.68
CA GLU A 39 12.52 -0.76 -6.67
C GLU A 39 13.59 -1.61 -7.36
N GLY A 40 14.79 -1.65 -6.80
CA GLY A 40 15.88 -2.43 -7.37
C GLY A 40 16.30 -1.95 -8.75
N THR A 41 16.69 -2.88 -9.62
CA THR A 41 17.33 -2.54 -10.91
C THR A 41 16.43 -2.85 -12.10
N ASN A 42 15.55 -3.84 -12.00
CA ASN A 42 14.73 -4.29 -13.11
C ASN A 42 13.30 -4.62 -12.67
N CYS A 43 12.42 -4.63 -13.66
CA CYS A 43 11.06 -5.13 -13.55
C CYS A 43 10.77 -6.18 -14.64
N VAL A 44 9.60 -6.81 -14.55
CA VAL A 44 9.02 -7.63 -15.61
C VAL A 44 8.11 -6.78 -16.49
N GLY A 45 8.42 -6.73 -17.79
CA GLY A 45 7.63 -6.01 -18.79
C GLY A 45 6.95 -6.93 -19.80
N GLY A 46 5.85 -6.45 -20.37
CA GLY A 46 5.02 -7.15 -21.34
C GLY A 46 4.50 -6.27 -22.48
N GLN A 47 4.02 -6.91 -23.55
CA GLN A 47 3.20 -6.27 -24.59
C GLN A 47 1.75 -6.74 -24.52
N VAL A 48 0.83 -5.80 -24.29
CA VAL A 48 -0.62 -6.01 -24.40
C VAL A 48 -1.14 -5.24 -25.60
N SER A 49 -1.98 -5.86 -26.42
CA SER A 49 -2.58 -5.21 -27.59
C SER A 49 -3.58 -4.11 -27.20
N ASN A 50 -3.95 -3.26 -28.16
CA ASN A 50 -5.04 -2.30 -27.95
C ASN A 50 -6.37 -3.04 -27.77
N ALA A 51 -7.25 -2.49 -26.92
CA ALA A 51 -8.57 -3.00 -26.59
C ALA A 51 -8.53 -4.47 -26.16
N SER A 52 -7.54 -4.82 -25.33
CA SER A 52 -7.27 -6.19 -24.91
C SER A 52 -6.90 -6.26 -23.44
N PHE A 53 -7.23 -7.39 -22.82
CA PHE A 53 -6.78 -7.71 -21.49
C PHE A 53 -5.38 -8.31 -21.50
N GLY A 54 -4.59 -7.99 -20.48
CA GLY A 54 -3.33 -8.64 -20.17
C GLY A 54 -3.22 -8.90 -18.68
N TYR A 55 -2.71 -10.08 -18.31
CA TYR A 55 -2.51 -10.53 -16.95
C TYR A 55 -1.11 -11.11 -16.81
N ALA A 56 -0.41 -10.77 -15.73
CA ALA A 56 0.83 -11.42 -15.34
C ALA A 56 0.79 -11.75 -13.85
N TRP A 57 1.24 -12.93 -13.46
CA TRP A 57 1.25 -13.37 -12.08
C TRP A 57 2.44 -14.25 -11.74
N TYR A 58 2.84 -14.20 -10.48
CA TYR A 58 3.83 -15.07 -9.88
C TYR A 58 3.14 -16.15 -9.05
N THR A 59 3.68 -17.36 -9.06
CA THR A 59 3.14 -18.49 -8.28
C THR A 59 4.01 -18.77 -7.06
N ILE A 60 3.38 -18.77 -5.88
CA ILE A 60 3.98 -19.18 -4.61
C ILE A 60 3.43 -20.54 -4.15
N SER A 61 3.91 -21.04 -3.01
CA SER A 61 3.44 -22.33 -2.46
C SER A 61 1.98 -22.28 -2.01
N SER A 62 1.64 -21.39 -1.07
CA SER A 62 0.28 -21.06 -0.63
C SER A 62 0.35 -20.05 0.52
N VAL A 63 -0.66 -19.19 0.67
CA VAL A 63 -0.86 -18.33 1.85
C VAL A 63 -2.34 -18.19 2.18
N ASN A 64 -2.63 -18.09 3.48
CA ASN A 64 -3.97 -17.77 3.98
C ASN A 64 -4.14 -16.24 4.09
N MET A 65 -4.88 -15.67 3.15
CA MET A 65 -5.22 -14.26 3.07
C MET A 65 -6.39 -13.85 3.97
N THR A 66 -7.03 -14.79 4.69
CA THR A 66 -8.04 -14.47 5.70
C THR A 66 -7.43 -14.29 7.10
N THR A 67 -6.11 -14.37 7.22
CA THR A 67 -5.39 -14.19 8.49
C THR A 67 -5.17 -12.70 8.74
N ALA A 68 -5.49 -12.24 9.96
CA ALA A 68 -5.14 -10.90 10.44
C ALA A 68 -3.66 -10.59 10.17
N GLY A 69 -3.41 -9.52 9.43
CA GLY A 69 -2.07 -9.09 9.02
C GLY A 69 -1.71 -9.42 7.58
N ASN A 70 -2.46 -10.28 6.88
CA ASN A 70 -2.15 -10.73 5.51
C ASN A 70 -3.13 -10.20 4.46
N GLU A 71 -4.19 -9.51 4.85
CA GLU A 71 -5.39 -9.39 4.01
C GLU A 71 -5.24 -8.45 2.81
N ARG A 72 -4.14 -7.71 2.68
CA ARG A 72 -3.95 -6.76 1.57
C ARG A 72 -2.84 -7.19 0.64
N VAL A 73 -3.02 -6.92 -0.64
CA VAL A 73 -2.04 -7.16 -1.70
C VAL A 73 -1.61 -5.82 -2.28
N TYR A 74 -0.31 -5.59 -2.43
CA TYR A 74 0.30 -4.39 -2.98
C TYR A 74 1.16 -4.75 -4.19
N ILE A 75 0.86 -4.17 -5.34
CA ILE A 75 1.58 -4.46 -6.59
C ILE A 75 1.97 -3.18 -7.30
N TRP A 76 3.26 -2.97 -7.48
CA TRP A 76 3.74 -1.87 -8.31
C TRP A 76 3.67 -2.24 -9.79
N ALA A 77 2.86 -1.50 -10.53
CA ALA A 77 2.66 -1.68 -11.95
C ALA A 77 2.76 -0.36 -12.72
N ASN A 78 3.07 -0.46 -14.01
CA ASN A 78 3.11 0.66 -14.93
C ASN A 78 2.51 0.25 -16.27
N SER A 79 1.81 1.17 -16.93
CA SER A 79 1.22 0.97 -18.24
C SER A 79 1.14 2.28 -18.99
N VAL A 80 1.29 2.19 -20.32
CA VAL A 80 1.11 3.33 -21.24
C VAL A 80 -0.37 3.64 -21.48
N GLY A 81 -1.31 2.74 -21.16
CA GLY A 81 -2.70 2.88 -21.61
C GLY A 81 -3.75 2.11 -20.83
N ALA A 82 -3.74 2.17 -19.49
CA ALA A 82 -4.82 1.59 -18.71
C ALA A 82 -6.20 2.21 -19.05
N GLY A 83 -7.21 1.36 -19.23
CA GLY A 83 -8.60 1.80 -19.44
C GLY A 83 -9.19 2.51 -18.22
N THR A 84 -10.46 2.91 -18.33
CA THR A 84 -11.24 3.45 -17.20
C THR A 84 -11.60 2.35 -16.19
N VAL A 85 -12.14 2.71 -15.01
CA VAL A 85 -12.65 1.73 -14.04
C VAL A 85 -13.73 0.84 -14.67
N ALA A 86 -14.63 1.42 -15.47
CA ALA A 86 -15.70 0.69 -16.15
C ALA A 86 -15.16 -0.30 -17.20
N GLU A 87 -14.03 0.01 -17.81
CA GLU A 87 -13.31 -0.87 -18.75
C GLU A 87 -12.35 -1.83 -18.04
N LYS A 88 -12.29 -1.80 -16.70
CA LYS A 88 -11.38 -2.63 -15.88
C LYS A 88 -9.91 -2.27 -16.10
N GLY A 89 -9.62 -0.98 -16.00
CA GLY A 89 -8.32 -0.38 -16.28
C GLY A 89 -7.15 -0.94 -15.48
N TRP A 90 -7.28 -1.03 -14.15
CA TRP A 90 -6.28 -1.64 -13.28
C TRP A 90 -6.91 -2.74 -12.43
N MET A 91 -6.26 -3.89 -12.38
CA MET A 91 -6.72 -5.03 -11.60
C MET A 91 -5.60 -5.70 -10.83
N VAL A 92 -5.94 -6.27 -9.67
CA VAL A 92 -5.08 -7.21 -8.93
C VAL A 92 -5.58 -8.63 -9.19
N HIS A 93 -4.70 -9.47 -9.69
CA HIS A 93 -4.91 -10.89 -9.94
C HIS A 93 -4.50 -11.71 -8.71
N ILE A 94 -5.44 -12.50 -8.18
CA ILE A 94 -5.17 -13.54 -7.19
C ILE A 94 -5.83 -14.87 -7.60
N GLY A 95 -5.22 -15.99 -7.20
CA GLY A 95 -5.73 -17.33 -7.50
C GLY A 95 -5.26 -18.37 -6.51
N ASP A 96 -6.03 -19.44 -6.35
CA ASP A 96 -5.74 -20.56 -5.42
C ASP A 96 -5.13 -21.79 -6.13
N GLY A 97 -4.91 -21.70 -7.46
CA GLY A 97 -4.42 -22.77 -8.31
C GLY A 97 -5.52 -23.59 -9.01
N THR A 98 -6.78 -23.36 -8.67
CA THR A 98 -7.97 -23.91 -9.34
C THR A 98 -8.82 -22.79 -9.96
N ASP A 99 -9.16 -21.79 -9.17
CA ASP A 99 -9.92 -20.62 -9.55
C ASP A 99 -9.05 -19.37 -9.40
N ALA A 100 -9.19 -18.42 -10.33
CA ALA A 100 -8.47 -17.16 -10.27
C ALA A 100 -9.31 -15.99 -10.81
N ARG A 101 -9.11 -14.82 -10.20
CA ARG A 101 -9.81 -13.58 -10.55
C ARG A 101 -8.88 -12.39 -10.55
N ALA A 102 -9.12 -11.48 -11.49
CA ALA A 102 -8.52 -10.15 -11.50
C ALA A 102 -9.58 -9.14 -11.04
N TYR A 103 -9.42 -8.58 -9.84
CA TYR A 103 -10.35 -7.64 -9.22
C TYR A 103 -10.01 -6.21 -9.62
N VAL A 104 -11.00 -5.42 -10.04
CA VAL A 104 -10.82 -4.03 -10.47
C VAL A 104 -10.52 -3.15 -9.27
N VAL A 105 -9.36 -2.49 -9.29
CA VAL A 105 -8.86 -1.63 -8.20
C VAL A 105 -8.58 -0.19 -8.65
N GLY A 106 -8.83 0.12 -9.92
CA GLY A 106 -8.67 1.47 -10.45
C GLY A 106 -8.84 1.56 -11.96
N GLY A 107 -8.63 2.75 -12.49
CA GLY A 107 -8.66 3.07 -13.91
C GLY A 107 -7.97 4.39 -14.20
N SER A 108 -7.91 4.82 -15.46
CA SER A 108 -7.36 6.12 -15.84
C SER A 108 -8.16 7.31 -15.31
N ASP A 109 -9.45 7.11 -15.00
CA ASP A 109 -10.38 8.06 -14.40
C ASP A 109 -10.41 8.01 -12.86
N ALA A 110 -9.85 6.96 -12.26
CA ALA A 110 -9.63 6.82 -10.82
C ALA A 110 -8.30 6.10 -10.59
N PRO A 111 -7.17 6.82 -10.76
CA PRO A 111 -5.85 6.20 -10.73
C PRO A 111 -5.53 5.62 -9.35
N PRO A 112 -4.86 4.46 -9.28
CA PRO A 112 -4.30 3.93 -8.05
C PRO A 112 -3.22 4.86 -7.45
N PHE A 113 -2.69 4.49 -6.30
CA PHE A 113 -1.66 5.24 -5.59
C PHE A 113 -0.41 5.41 -6.45
N PHE A 114 -0.03 6.66 -6.75
CA PHE A 114 1.00 6.97 -7.75
C PHE A 114 2.26 7.54 -7.12
N VAL A 115 3.41 6.96 -7.46
CA VAL A 115 4.75 7.41 -7.05
C VAL A 115 5.75 7.15 -8.19
N LYS A 116 6.57 8.15 -8.54
CA LYS A 116 7.68 8.02 -9.52
C LYS A 116 7.28 7.44 -10.89
N GLY A 117 6.08 7.69 -11.39
CA GLY A 117 5.64 7.13 -12.66
C GLY A 117 5.02 5.74 -12.55
N TRP A 118 4.94 5.16 -11.35
CA TRP A 118 4.37 3.85 -11.09
C TRP A 118 3.09 3.95 -10.26
N PHE A 119 2.22 2.98 -10.43
CA PHE A 119 0.98 2.82 -9.67
C PHE A 119 1.12 1.63 -8.73
N CYS A 120 0.90 1.84 -7.43
CA CYS A 120 0.72 0.78 -6.47
C CYS A 120 -0.76 0.40 -6.44
N LEU A 121 -1.04 -0.79 -6.96
CA LEU A 121 -2.35 -1.42 -6.93
C LEU A 121 -2.53 -2.05 -5.55
N MET A 122 -3.60 -1.70 -4.84
CA MET A 122 -3.94 -2.28 -3.55
C MET A 122 -5.27 -3.04 -3.64
N LEU A 123 -5.29 -4.29 -3.18
CA LEU A 123 -6.49 -5.10 -3.05
C LEU A 123 -6.64 -5.53 -1.59
N ASP A 124 -7.78 -5.21 -0.98
CA ASP A 124 -8.18 -5.72 0.33
C ASP A 124 -9.04 -6.99 0.16
N THR A 125 -8.50 -8.13 0.55
CA THR A 125 -9.17 -9.44 0.43
C THR A 125 -10.27 -9.66 1.46
N ALA A 126 -10.32 -8.87 2.53
CA ALA A 126 -11.46 -8.85 3.45
C ALA A 126 -12.67 -8.09 2.85
N ASN A 127 -12.42 -7.19 1.89
CA ASN A 127 -13.43 -6.35 1.25
C ASN A 127 -13.27 -6.36 -0.29
N LEU A 128 -13.36 -7.54 -0.90
CA LEU A 128 -13.12 -7.71 -2.34
C LEU A 128 -14.09 -6.87 -3.22
N PRO A 129 -13.60 -6.18 -4.26
CA PRO A 129 -14.44 -5.52 -5.25
C PRO A 129 -15.43 -6.48 -5.93
N THR A 130 -16.63 -5.97 -6.25
CA THR A 130 -17.64 -6.74 -7.00
C THR A 130 -17.34 -6.81 -8.49
N ALA A 131 -16.58 -5.85 -9.02
CA ALA A 131 -16.12 -5.85 -10.41
C ALA A 131 -14.83 -6.67 -10.53
N TYR A 132 -14.86 -7.72 -11.36
CA TYR A 132 -13.72 -8.59 -11.63
C TYR A 132 -13.75 -9.17 -13.05
N GLU A 133 -12.63 -9.75 -13.47
CA GLU A 133 -12.53 -10.71 -14.56
C GLU A 133 -12.22 -12.11 -14.00
N GLN A 134 -12.92 -13.12 -14.48
CA GLN A 134 -12.57 -14.51 -14.19
C GLN A 134 -11.41 -14.90 -15.11
N THR A 135 -10.25 -15.21 -14.55
CA THR A 135 -9.05 -15.55 -15.33
C THR A 135 -8.88 -17.06 -15.47
N ASP A 136 -9.19 -17.83 -14.42
CA ASP A 136 -9.18 -19.30 -14.44
C ASP A 136 -10.36 -19.87 -13.65
N GLY A 137 -10.79 -21.07 -14.01
CA GLY A 137 -11.86 -21.79 -13.31
C GLY A 137 -13.27 -21.17 -13.51
N SER A 138 -14.16 -21.37 -12.54
CA SER A 138 -15.55 -20.89 -12.60
C SER A 138 -16.05 -20.27 -11.29
N GLY A 139 -15.28 -20.40 -10.20
CA GLY A 139 -15.60 -19.95 -8.85
C GLY A 139 -14.80 -18.73 -8.41
N ALA A 140 -15.00 -18.32 -7.16
CA ALA A 140 -14.07 -17.40 -6.50
C ALA A 140 -12.86 -18.21 -5.98
N PRO A 141 -11.65 -17.64 -5.98
CA PRO A 141 -10.51 -18.30 -5.35
C PRO A 141 -10.74 -18.49 -3.84
N ASP A 142 -10.28 -19.62 -3.31
CA ASP A 142 -10.22 -19.89 -1.87
C ASP A 142 -9.13 -19.01 -1.22
N LEU A 143 -9.57 -17.98 -0.50
CA LEU A 143 -8.69 -17.04 0.19
C LEU A 143 -7.84 -17.69 1.28
N THR A 144 -8.17 -18.91 1.72
CA THR A 144 -7.36 -19.63 2.72
C THR A 144 -6.13 -20.32 2.12
N ALA A 145 -6.01 -20.38 0.79
CA ALA A 145 -4.96 -21.11 0.10
C ALA A 145 -4.47 -20.41 -1.20
N ILE A 146 -4.32 -19.09 -1.20
CA ILE A 146 -3.87 -18.34 -2.39
C ILE A 146 -2.46 -18.75 -2.80
N THR A 147 -2.28 -19.07 -4.08
CA THR A 147 -1.00 -19.46 -4.68
C THR A 147 -0.53 -18.50 -5.76
N GLN A 148 -1.37 -17.59 -6.25
CA GLN A 148 -1.04 -16.68 -7.35
C GLN A 148 -1.25 -15.24 -6.93
N PHE A 149 -0.28 -14.38 -7.26
CA PHE A 149 -0.36 -12.92 -7.10
C PHE A 149 0.14 -12.24 -8.36
N GLY A 150 -0.58 -11.22 -8.82
CA GLY A 150 -0.22 -10.55 -10.04
C GLY A 150 -1.10 -9.35 -10.34
N PHE A 151 -0.88 -8.75 -11.51
CA PHE A 151 -1.70 -7.65 -11.98
C PHE A 151 -2.45 -8.03 -13.25
N GLY A 152 -3.50 -7.27 -13.52
CA GLY A 152 -4.19 -7.27 -14.79
C GLY A 152 -4.53 -5.84 -15.23
N LEU A 153 -4.78 -5.67 -16.51
CA LEU A 153 -5.36 -4.45 -17.05
C LEU A 153 -6.12 -4.71 -18.34
N TYR A 154 -7.09 -3.86 -18.61
CA TYR A 154 -7.55 -3.59 -19.97
C TYR A 154 -6.72 -2.45 -20.58
N ASN A 155 -6.04 -2.72 -21.68
CA ASN A 155 -5.16 -1.76 -22.33
C ASN A 155 -5.85 -1.10 -23.54
N THR A 156 -5.76 0.22 -23.62
CA THR A 156 -6.41 1.08 -24.62
C THR A 156 -5.43 1.70 -25.62
N VAL A 157 -4.13 1.41 -25.48
CA VAL A 157 -3.07 1.96 -26.33
C VAL A 157 -2.22 0.84 -26.92
N ALA A 158 -2.17 0.74 -28.25
CA ALA A 158 -1.33 -0.25 -28.92
C ALA A 158 0.16 -0.02 -28.59
N PRO A 159 0.95 -1.10 -28.41
CA PRO A 159 2.39 -0.95 -28.23
C PRO A 159 3.02 -0.37 -29.50
N SER A 160 3.98 0.54 -29.34
CA SER A 160 4.73 1.11 -30.47
C SER A 160 5.77 0.09 -30.96
N GLY A 161 5.45 -0.59 -32.07
CA GLY A 161 6.29 -1.65 -32.62
C GLY A 161 6.57 -2.76 -31.60
N ASN A 162 7.85 -2.97 -31.27
CA ASN A 162 8.30 -4.01 -30.35
C ASN A 162 8.51 -3.53 -28.89
N ALA A 163 8.06 -2.31 -28.56
CA ALA A 163 8.18 -1.74 -27.23
C ALA A 163 7.20 -2.38 -26.23
N LEU A 164 7.68 -2.66 -25.02
CA LEU A 164 6.83 -3.08 -23.90
C LEU A 164 5.94 -1.91 -23.47
N ASN A 165 4.70 -2.18 -23.06
CA ASN A 165 3.73 -1.16 -22.67
C ASN A 165 3.02 -1.45 -21.35
N VAL A 166 3.36 -2.56 -20.68
CA VAL A 166 2.90 -2.91 -19.34
C VAL A 166 4.07 -3.45 -18.56
N PHE A 167 4.12 -3.17 -17.27
CA PHE A 167 5.23 -3.54 -16.40
C PHE A 167 4.71 -3.85 -15.00
N VAL A 168 5.38 -4.79 -14.32
CA VAL A 168 5.21 -5.11 -12.91
C VAL A 168 6.58 -5.20 -12.28
N ASP A 169 6.69 -4.63 -11.09
CA ASP A 169 7.92 -4.57 -10.32
C ASP A 169 7.74 -5.39 -9.04
N VAL A 170 7.39 -4.78 -7.93
CA VAL A 170 7.33 -5.52 -6.67
C VAL A 170 5.91 -5.89 -6.27
N VAL A 171 5.76 -7.14 -5.82
CA VAL A 171 4.53 -7.74 -5.32
C VAL A 171 4.72 -8.06 -3.85
N ARG A 172 3.81 -7.54 -3.01
CA ARG A 172 3.76 -7.78 -1.58
C ARG A 172 2.35 -8.16 -1.15
N TYR A 173 2.22 -8.90 -0.07
CA TYR A 173 0.97 -8.99 0.68
C TYR A 173 1.22 -8.69 2.16
N GLY A 174 0.21 -8.24 2.88
CA GLY A 174 0.35 -7.84 4.28
C GLY A 174 -0.66 -6.79 4.70
N SER A 175 -0.48 -6.18 5.87
CA SER A 175 -1.39 -5.13 6.37
C SER A 175 -0.86 -3.72 6.16
N GLY A 176 0.46 -3.52 6.21
CA GLY A 176 1.09 -2.21 6.14
C GLY A 176 2.52 -2.21 6.69
N ILE A 177 2.96 -1.05 7.19
CA ILE A 177 4.32 -0.87 7.73
C ILE A 177 4.33 -0.76 9.26
N ILE A 178 5.48 -1.09 9.84
CA ILE A 178 5.82 -0.80 11.23
C ILE A 178 6.91 0.27 11.21
N ALA A 179 6.65 1.41 11.83
CA ALA A 179 7.55 2.54 11.94
C ALA A 179 8.15 2.56 13.35
N THR A 180 9.47 2.34 13.43
CA THR A 180 10.24 2.53 14.66
C THR A 180 11.30 3.61 14.45
N SER A 181 11.87 4.13 15.52
CA SER A 181 13.00 5.06 15.45
C SER A 181 14.06 4.73 16.49
N GLY A 182 15.24 5.35 16.36
CA GLY A 182 16.19 5.34 17.46
C GLY A 182 15.62 6.15 18.63
N ALA A 183 16.01 5.81 19.87
CA ALA A 183 15.51 6.47 21.10
C ALA A 183 15.70 8.00 21.19
N THR A 184 16.39 8.62 20.23
CA THR A 184 16.62 10.07 20.15
C THR A 184 16.33 10.67 18.78
N ASP A 185 15.81 9.87 17.85
CA ASP A 185 15.58 10.28 16.46
C ASP A 185 14.06 10.41 16.26
N ASP A 186 13.60 11.66 16.12
CA ASP A 186 12.23 11.96 15.68
C ASP A 186 12.05 11.42 14.25
N ILE A 187 10.93 10.76 13.98
CA ILE A 187 10.48 10.42 12.64
C ILE A 187 9.22 11.22 12.30
N SER A 188 9.01 11.52 11.02
CA SER A 188 7.83 12.20 10.48
C SER A 188 7.20 11.41 9.32
N LEU A 189 6.02 11.82 8.83
CA LEU A 189 5.48 11.23 7.60
C LEU A 189 6.30 11.60 6.36
N ALA A 190 7.03 12.73 6.38
CA ALA A 190 7.99 13.06 5.32
C ALA A 190 9.10 12.01 5.24
N ASP A 191 9.60 11.56 6.38
CA ASP A 191 10.65 10.54 6.46
C ASP A 191 10.16 9.20 5.91
N ILE A 192 8.95 8.78 6.30
CA ILE A 192 8.33 7.54 5.80
C ILE A 192 8.05 7.64 4.30
N ALA A 193 7.51 8.77 3.84
CA ALA A 193 7.24 9.00 2.41
C ALA A 193 8.53 9.02 1.58
N ALA A 194 9.62 9.59 2.10
CA ALA A 194 10.91 9.62 1.44
C ALA A 194 11.52 8.20 1.35
N ASP A 195 11.38 7.40 2.40
CA ASP A 195 11.83 6.01 2.42
C ASP A 195 11.02 5.11 1.47
N ASP A 196 9.69 5.28 1.42
CA ASP A 196 8.85 4.62 0.42
C ASP A 196 9.28 5.05 -0.98
N PHE A 197 9.46 6.36 -1.22
CA PHE A 197 9.89 6.93 -2.50
C PHE A 197 11.24 6.38 -2.99
N ASP A 198 12.14 5.92 -2.11
CA ASP A 198 13.43 5.35 -2.49
C ASP A 198 13.28 4.11 -3.41
N SER A 199 14.27 3.90 -4.29
CA SER A 199 14.28 2.80 -5.26
C SER A 199 15.21 1.65 -4.86
N SER A 200 15.79 1.70 -3.67
CA SER A 200 16.64 0.63 -3.13
C SER A 200 15.80 -0.61 -2.83
N THR A 201 16.42 -1.78 -2.91
CA THR A 201 15.77 -3.05 -2.56
C THR A 201 15.25 -3.02 -1.12
N GLY A 202 14.03 -3.52 -0.92
CA GLY A 202 13.31 -3.51 0.35
C GLY A 202 12.52 -2.23 0.64
N LYS A 203 12.42 -1.31 -0.33
CA LYS A 203 11.64 -0.07 -0.26
C LYS A 203 10.33 -0.20 -1.03
N ALA A 204 9.77 0.90 -1.55
CA ALA A 204 8.54 0.89 -2.34
C ALA A 204 7.40 0.12 -1.66
N TYR A 205 7.08 0.47 -0.41
CA TYR A 205 6.02 -0.17 0.36
C TYR A 205 4.64 0.09 -0.26
N GLY A 206 4.45 1.28 -0.85
CA GLY A 206 3.15 1.71 -1.37
C GLY A 206 2.16 2.04 -0.26
N ILE A 207 2.63 2.56 0.88
CA ILE A 207 1.76 2.88 2.02
C ILE A 207 1.60 4.38 2.19
N VAL A 208 2.71 5.14 2.12
CA VAL A 208 2.71 6.59 2.37
C VAL A 208 3.37 7.33 1.22
N ARG A 209 2.73 8.40 0.73
CA ARG A 209 3.33 9.31 -0.24
C ARG A 209 3.09 10.75 0.15
N GLU A 210 4.02 11.60 -0.23
CA GLU A 210 3.81 13.04 -0.22
C GLU A 210 3.15 13.47 -1.54
N ILE A 211 1.93 14.01 -1.45
CA ILE A 211 1.16 14.50 -2.60
C ILE A 211 1.67 15.90 -3.00
N GLN A 212 1.93 16.72 -1.99
CA GLN A 212 2.57 18.03 -2.06
C GLN A 212 3.20 18.31 -0.68
N PRO A 213 4.09 19.31 -0.54
CA PRO A 213 4.71 19.63 0.75
C PRO A 213 3.70 19.69 1.91
N GLY A 214 3.88 18.83 2.91
CA GLY A 214 3.03 18.75 4.10
C GLY A 214 1.66 18.09 3.88
N VAL A 215 1.41 17.46 2.74
CA VAL A 215 0.17 16.70 2.47
C VAL A 215 0.52 15.28 2.09
N TYR A 216 0.09 14.33 2.91
CA TYR A 216 0.42 12.92 2.78
C TYR A 216 -0.81 12.08 2.46
N GLY A 217 -0.66 11.17 1.50
CA GLY A 217 -1.65 10.15 1.15
C GLY A 217 -1.26 8.82 1.76
N ILE A 218 -2.23 8.11 2.35
CA ILE A 218 -2.08 6.79 2.97
C ILE A 218 -3.05 5.80 2.33
N GLN A 219 -2.63 4.55 2.09
CA GLN A 219 -3.51 3.47 1.59
C GLN A 219 -3.32 2.10 2.29
N GLY A 220 -2.70 2.08 3.47
CA GLY A 220 -2.43 0.88 4.24
C GLY A 220 -2.23 1.19 5.72
N ASP A 221 -1.99 0.16 6.52
CA ASP A 221 -1.80 0.34 7.95
C ASP A 221 -0.43 0.97 8.25
N ILE A 222 -0.40 1.76 9.31
CA ILE A 222 0.83 2.24 9.92
C ILE A 222 0.74 1.95 11.41
N LEU A 223 1.66 1.11 11.86
CA LEU A 223 1.91 0.88 13.28
C LEU A 223 3.15 1.67 13.69
N PHE A 224 3.01 2.57 14.64
CA PHE A 224 4.14 3.24 15.29
C PHE A 224 4.57 2.40 16.48
N GLY A 225 5.87 2.12 16.58
CA GLY A 225 6.45 1.25 17.62
C GLY A 225 6.21 -0.24 17.37
N ASP A 226 6.63 -1.06 18.34
CA ASP A 226 6.46 -2.52 18.31
C ASP A 226 6.49 -3.13 19.72
N THR A 227 6.23 -4.44 19.79
CA THR A 227 6.40 -5.23 21.04
C THR A 227 7.82 -5.75 21.24
N GLY A 228 8.75 -5.44 20.33
CA GLY A 228 10.12 -5.97 20.29
C GLY A 228 11.10 -5.20 21.18
N GLY A 229 10.67 -4.07 21.75
CA GLY A 229 11.49 -3.21 22.59
C GLY A 229 12.16 -2.06 21.82
N ASN A 230 11.76 -1.83 20.57
CA ASN A 230 12.23 -0.70 19.81
C ASN A 230 11.54 0.59 20.28
N SER A 231 12.25 1.70 20.16
CA SER A 231 11.73 3.01 20.51
C SER A 231 11.00 3.64 19.32
N ILE A 232 10.15 4.61 19.60
CA ILE A 232 9.53 5.46 18.60
C ILE A 232 9.30 6.85 19.19
N ASP A 233 9.83 7.87 18.51
CA ASP A 233 9.44 9.26 18.71
C ASP A 233 8.88 9.78 17.38
N TRP A 234 7.55 9.75 17.24
CA TRP A 234 6.88 10.22 16.04
C TRP A 234 6.40 11.65 16.25
N LYS A 235 6.91 12.55 15.42
CA LYS A 235 6.61 13.97 15.46
C LYS A 235 6.13 14.48 14.12
N GLU A 236 5.00 15.17 14.13
CA GLU A 236 4.44 15.74 12.92
C GLU A 236 3.79 17.10 13.18
N THR A 237 3.98 18.07 12.28
CA THR A 237 3.47 19.43 12.46
C THR A 237 3.09 20.04 11.11
N ASP A 238 2.00 20.84 11.10
CA ASP A 238 1.52 21.56 9.91
C ASP A 238 1.28 20.63 8.72
N ALA A 239 0.74 19.44 8.99
CA ALA A 239 0.53 18.40 8.00
C ALA A 239 -0.96 18.08 7.80
N VAL A 240 -1.30 17.66 6.58
CA VAL A 240 -2.60 17.08 6.23
C VAL A 240 -2.38 15.63 5.82
N VAL A 241 -3.06 14.73 6.50
CA VAL A 241 -3.00 13.29 6.29
C VAL A 241 -4.32 12.82 5.72
N ILE A 242 -4.28 12.25 4.52
CA ILE A 242 -5.44 11.77 3.79
C ILE A 242 -5.34 10.26 3.67
N PHE A 243 -6.25 9.54 4.31
CA PHE A 243 -6.49 8.14 3.98
C PHE A 243 -7.27 8.11 2.69
N GLU A 244 -6.57 7.76 1.61
CA GLU A 244 -7.06 7.91 0.26
C GLU A 244 -8.13 6.87 -0.08
N ASP A 245 -9.13 7.29 -0.84
CA ASP A 245 -10.20 6.41 -1.32
C ASP A 245 -9.62 5.36 -2.29
N ARG A 246 -9.82 4.08 -1.97
CA ARG A 246 -9.48 2.96 -2.85
C ARG A 246 -10.74 2.23 -3.26
N VAL A 247 -10.70 1.71 -4.49
CA VAL A 247 -11.76 0.88 -5.04
C VAL A 247 -11.76 -0.46 -4.30
N ASN A 248 -12.46 -0.49 -3.17
CA ASN A 248 -12.72 -1.67 -2.36
C ASN A 248 -14.21 -2.05 -2.47
N GLY A 249 -14.52 -3.29 -2.15
CA GLY A 249 -15.89 -3.74 -1.95
C GLY A 249 -16.54 -3.10 -0.72
N SER A 250 -17.86 -3.21 -0.63
CA SER A 250 -18.62 -2.78 0.55
C SER A 250 -18.51 -3.86 1.63
N GLY A 251 -17.50 -3.80 2.48
CA GLY A 251 -17.40 -4.62 3.67
C GLY A 251 -16.92 -3.80 4.86
N THR A 252 -17.24 -4.28 6.06
CA THR A 252 -17.05 -3.56 7.34
C THR A 252 -15.94 -4.17 8.19
N ASN A 253 -15.20 -5.16 7.67
CA ASN A 253 -14.50 -6.12 8.51
C ASN A 253 -13.01 -5.83 8.76
N THR A 254 -12.42 -4.87 8.07
CA THR A 254 -11.03 -4.46 8.29
C THR A 254 -10.93 -2.95 8.23
N ASN A 255 -10.64 -2.35 9.39
CA ASN A 255 -10.33 -0.94 9.47
C ASN A 255 -8.86 -0.75 9.05
N PHE A 256 -8.54 0.32 8.34
CA PHE A 256 -7.14 0.74 8.23
C PHE A 256 -6.68 1.21 9.61
N GLN A 257 -5.56 0.69 10.06
CA GLN A 257 -5.03 1.03 11.37
C GLN A 257 -3.96 2.10 11.25
N PHE A 258 -4.17 3.19 11.96
CA PHE A 258 -3.18 4.20 12.21
C PHE A 258 -2.97 4.26 13.72
N SER A 259 -1.97 3.50 14.19
CA SER A 259 -1.97 3.04 15.57
C SER A 259 -0.60 3.03 16.22
N GLY A 260 -0.58 2.97 17.55
CA GLY A 260 0.62 2.80 18.36
C GLY A 260 0.65 1.45 19.06
N GLN A 261 1.84 0.87 19.16
CA GLN A 261 2.12 -0.27 20.02
C GLN A 261 3.48 -0.10 20.65
N HIS A 262 3.60 -0.48 21.92
CA HIS A 262 4.86 -0.44 22.64
C HIS A 262 5.07 -1.70 23.46
N SER A 263 6.28 -1.82 24.01
CA SER A 263 6.58 -2.82 25.05
C SER A 263 7.06 -2.07 26.28
N SER A 264 7.09 -2.70 27.46
CA SER A 264 7.71 -2.10 28.66
C SER A 264 9.20 -1.68 28.55
N THR A 265 9.83 -1.88 27.39
CA THR A 265 11.21 -1.48 27.09
C THR A 265 11.26 -0.60 25.84
N GLY A 266 12.06 0.47 25.88
CA GLY A 266 12.11 1.48 24.83
C GLY A 266 11.51 2.80 25.32
N THR A 267 11.21 3.69 24.38
CA THR A 267 10.40 4.90 24.63
C THR A 267 9.34 5.00 23.54
N PHE A 268 8.10 5.35 23.90
CA PHE A 268 7.03 5.69 22.97
C PHE A 268 6.60 7.13 23.15
N ARG A 269 6.75 7.93 22.10
CA ARG A 269 6.23 9.29 22.06
C ARG A 269 5.59 9.59 20.73
N VAL A 270 4.40 10.17 20.80
CA VAL A 270 3.72 10.78 19.66
C VAL A 270 3.46 12.24 19.96
N GLU A 271 3.96 13.13 19.13
CA GLU A 271 3.77 14.58 19.24
C GLU A 271 3.23 15.16 17.94
N LEU A 272 1.95 15.51 17.92
CA LEU A 272 1.27 16.09 16.77
C LEU A 272 0.95 17.55 17.04
N GLY A 273 1.55 18.44 16.26
CA GLY A 273 1.45 19.88 16.42
C GLY A 273 2.40 20.47 17.46
N VAL A 274 2.27 21.77 17.70
CA VAL A 274 3.19 22.56 18.53
C VAL A 274 2.44 23.18 19.71
N VAL A 275 2.98 22.97 20.91
CA VAL A 275 2.54 23.65 22.12
C VAL A 275 3.04 25.11 22.13
N VAL A 276 2.18 26.06 22.45
CA VAL A 276 2.49 27.51 22.37
C VAL A 276 2.60 28.17 23.75
N SER A 277 2.15 27.49 24.80
CA SER A 277 2.20 27.97 26.19
C SER A 277 2.50 26.82 27.14
N SER A 278 2.78 27.13 28.41
CA SER A 278 2.98 26.16 29.49
C SER A 278 1.79 26.18 30.45
N GLY A 279 1.33 25.04 30.96
CA GLY A 279 0.35 24.95 32.06
C GLY A 279 -0.82 24.02 31.74
N ASP A 280 -1.97 24.19 32.39
CA ASP A 280 -3.15 23.35 32.10
C ASP A 280 -4.00 23.88 30.92
N ASP A 281 -3.72 25.12 30.47
CA ASP A 281 -4.43 25.83 29.38
C ASP A 281 -3.59 25.92 28.09
N GLU A 282 -2.87 24.85 27.74
CA GLU A 282 -1.96 24.87 26.61
C GLU A 282 -2.69 25.02 25.26
N ALA A 283 -2.45 26.14 24.59
CA ALA A 283 -2.91 26.32 23.22
C ALA A 283 -1.98 25.57 22.27
N GLY A 284 -2.56 24.76 21.39
CA GLY A 284 -1.85 24.14 20.26
C GLY A 284 -1.91 24.99 18.99
N ARG A 285 -0.86 24.93 18.18
CA ARG A 285 -0.83 25.46 16.80
C ARG A 285 -0.16 24.47 15.85
N SER A 286 -0.30 24.70 14.54
CA SER A 286 0.36 23.87 13.51
C SER A 286 0.06 22.39 13.72
N GLY A 287 -1.18 22.07 14.09
CA GLY A 287 -1.61 20.70 14.31
C GLY A 287 -1.70 19.92 13.01
N VAL A 288 -1.95 18.63 13.16
CA VAL A 288 -2.12 17.71 12.03
C VAL A 288 -3.61 17.51 11.76
N ALA A 289 -4.00 17.58 10.50
CA ALA A 289 -5.35 17.29 10.06
C ALA A 289 -5.41 15.89 9.46
N PHE A 290 -6.17 14.98 10.07
CA PHE A 290 -6.41 13.64 9.53
C PHE A 290 -7.81 13.56 8.92
N VAL A 291 -7.89 13.01 7.71
CA VAL A 291 -9.14 12.88 6.95
C VAL A 291 -9.22 11.50 6.31
N SER A 292 -10.31 10.76 6.56
CA SER A 292 -10.67 9.61 5.72
C SER A 292 -11.56 10.05 4.56
N ALA A 293 -11.15 9.71 3.34
CA ALA A 293 -11.89 10.02 2.12
C ALA A 293 -13.14 9.11 1.94
N ASN A 294 -13.16 7.93 2.55
CA ASN A 294 -14.24 6.94 2.40
C ASN A 294 -14.54 6.21 3.73
N PRO A 295 -15.04 6.91 4.77
CA PRO A 295 -15.23 6.32 6.09
C PRO A 295 -16.24 5.16 6.16
N ASP A 296 -17.14 5.08 5.18
CA ASP A 296 -18.21 4.08 5.17
C ASP A 296 -17.73 2.72 4.65
N ASN A 297 -16.83 2.72 3.65
CA ASN A 297 -16.31 1.47 3.04
C ASN A 297 -14.85 1.20 3.42
N GLN A 298 -14.14 2.20 3.94
CA GLN A 298 -12.75 2.12 4.38
C GLN A 298 -12.59 2.90 5.70
N PRO A 299 -13.24 2.42 6.78
CA PRO A 299 -13.05 2.99 8.11
C PRO A 299 -11.57 2.97 8.50
N VAL A 300 -11.14 4.03 9.17
CA VAL A 300 -9.78 4.18 9.68
C VAL A 300 -9.89 4.31 11.19
N ASP A 301 -9.16 3.46 11.91
CA ASP A 301 -9.04 3.54 13.37
C ASP A 301 -7.79 4.34 13.72
N PHE A 302 -7.96 5.37 14.56
CA PHE A 302 -6.85 6.09 15.15
C PHE A 302 -6.64 5.59 16.59
N ASP A 303 -5.79 4.59 16.77
CA ASP A 303 -5.72 3.81 18.01
C ASP A 303 -4.33 3.86 18.68
N PHE A 304 -4.26 4.57 19.80
CA PHE A 304 -3.07 4.61 20.67
C PHE A 304 -3.44 4.16 22.08
N SER A 305 -4.28 3.13 22.20
CA SER A 305 -4.81 2.63 23.47
C SER A 305 -3.97 1.54 24.14
N ASP A 306 -2.86 1.12 23.52
CA ASP A 306 -1.93 0.15 24.11
C ASP A 306 -1.45 0.63 25.49
N SER A 307 -1.45 -0.26 26.48
CA SER A 307 -1.18 0.09 27.87
C SER A 307 0.27 0.48 28.14
N ASP A 308 1.19 0.11 27.25
CA ASP A 308 2.61 0.42 27.35
C ASP A 308 2.97 1.74 26.65
N ILE A 309 2.01 2.44 26.03
CA ILE A 309 2.22 3.78 25.47
C ILE A 309 2.33 4.81 26.60
N GLU A 310 3.45 5.53 26.66
CA GLU A 310 3.67 6.55 27.69
C GLU A 310 3.01 7.89 27.33
N ASP A 311 3.28 8.41 26.14
CA ASP A 311 2.98 9.79 25.78
C ASP A 311 2.35 9.94 24.38
N VAL A 312 1.14 10.51 24.33
CA VAL A 312 0.47 10.96 23.10
C VAL A 312 0.00 12.39 23.26
N PHE A 313 0.59 13.30 22.50
CA PHE A 313 0.29 14.73 22.54
C PHE A 313 -0.37 15.19 21.25
N LEU A 314 -1.57 15.75 21.37
CA LEU A 314 -2.36 16.26 20.23
C LEU A 314 -2.61 17.77 20.40
N TYR A 315 -1.86 18.59 19.68
CA TYR A 315 -1.92 20.05 19.76
C TYR A 315 -2.55 20.65 18.50
N GLY A 316 -3.76 21.20 18.64
CA GLY A 316 -4.46 21.87 17.53
C GLY A 316 -4.78 20.94 16.34
N CYS A 317 -4.85 19.63 16.58
CA CYS A 317 -5.13 18.63 15.57
C CYS A 317 -6.62 18.57 15.23
N THR A 318 -6.94 18.10 14.02
CA THR A 318 -8.32 17.86 13.59
C THR A 318 -8.44 16.44 13.07
N LEU A 319 -9.38 15.67 13.61
CA LEU A 319 -9.69 14.30 13.17
C LEU A 319 -11.07 14.31 12.53
N THR A 320 -11.15 13.98 11.24
CA THR A 320 -12.40 13.98 10.48
C THR A 320 -12.64 12.62 9.87
N ASN A 321 -13.83 12.05 10.11
CA ASN A 321 -14.24 10.76 9.54
C ASN A 321 -13.33 9.58 9.96
N LEU A 322 -12.81 9.62 11.18
CA LEU A 322 -12.03 8.55 11.80
C LEU A 322 -12.81 7.95 12.96
N ARG A 323 -12.47 6.71 13.32
CA ARG A 323 -13.00 6.02 14.50
C ARG A 323 -12.01 6.11 15.66
#